data_AF-A0A511NC88-F1
#
_entry.id   AF-A0A511NC88-F1
#
_cell.length_a   1.000
_cell.length_b   1.000
_cell.length_c   1.000
_cell.angle_alpha   90.00
_cell.angle_beta   90.00
_cell.angle_gamma   90.00
#
_symmetry.space_group_name_H-M   'P 1'
#
loop_
_entity.id
_entity.type
_entity.pdbx_description
1 polymer ?
#
loop_
_entity_poly.entity_id
_entity_poly.type
_entity_poly.pdbx_seq_one_letter_code
_entity_poly.pdbx_strand_id
1 'polypeptide(L)'
;MGQIFNERWEVIESLSEGGQAHTFVVNDRTGSADIRYVLKRLKNTKRLGRFQTEIDTIRSINSPYVIRILDFQTEGEKPFYVTDYYVDGTLAEVTDVFAEDVLLALKIFKNICKGIMAAHEQGIIHRDIKPENILFIRAENRPVVADFGLAYIENDARHTLLEEVVGPRFFIAPEMEDGRSDLVTPATDIYSLGKLLYWMLSGGKKFSREQHREVNFNLENINSRFSHVNAVLDRCIAHAPSARFTSVQELIKAIDQILIALQGYFNAPELDAPKLCRNCGRGYYRLIVNDNHNDAKTFGFTPYGGSQWLIYVCDQCANVSIFRPDLMRKRRR
;
A
#
# COMPACT_ATOMS: atom_id res chain seq x y z
N MET A 1 33.59 -13.27 23.51
CA MET A 1 32.46 -12.45 24.02
C MET A 1 31.88 -11.70 22.84
N GLY A 2 30.55 -11.72 22.69
CA GLY A 2 29.86 -10.96 21.65
C GLY A 2 30.08 -9.46 21.81
N GLN A 3 29.92 -8.71 20.72
CA GLN A 3 29.95 -7.25 20.78
C GLN A 3 28.73 -6.75 21.59
N ILE A 4 28.95 -5.83 22.53
CA ILE A 4 27.89 -5.25 23.36
C ILE A 4 27.79 -3.74 23.09
N PHE A 5 26.57 -3.23 22.95
CA PHE A 5 26.28 -1.80 22.81
C PHE A 5 25.55 -1.26 24.05
N ASN A 6 26.00 -0.10 24.53
CA ASN A 6 25.44 0.60 25.70
C ASN A 6 25.23 -0.31 26.93
N GLU A 7 26.15 -1.27 27.14
CA GLU A 7 26.11 -2.30 28.20
C GLU A 7 24.86 -3.20 28.24
N ARG A 8 23.89 -2.99 27.34
CA ARG A 8 22.56 -3.59 27.34
C ARG A 8 22.31 -4.52 26.16
N TRP A 9 22.76 -4.13 24.96
CA TRP A 9 22.41 -4.82 23.72
C TRP A 9 23.54 -5.76 23.31
N GLU A 10 23.33 -7.06 23.49
CA GLU A 10 24.30 -8.09 23.10
C GLU A 10 24.02 -8.57 21.68
N VAL A 11 25.02 -8.50 20.80
CA VAL A 11 24.92 -8.98 19.41
C VAL A 11 24.85 -10.50 19.39
N ILE A 12 23.80 -11.01 18.76
CA ILE A 12 23.57 -12.43 18.50
C ILE A 12 24.11 -12.80 17.11
N GLU A 13 23.70 -12.04 16.10
CA GLU A 13 24.08 -12.24 14.70
C GLU A 13 24.07 -10.92 13.92
N SER A 14 24.82 -10.88 12.83
CA SER A 14 24.81 -9.76 11.88
C SER A 14 23.81 -10.04 10.78
N LEU A 15 22.93 -9.08 10.48
CA LEU A 15 22.04 -9.13 9.33
C LEU A 15 22.76 -8.56 8.09
N SER A 16 22.27 -8.93 6.90
CA SER A 16 22.81 -8.54 5.60
C SER A 16 23.18 -7.05 5.51
N GLU A 17 24.32 -6.77 4.89
CA GLU A 17 24.87 -5.41 4.80
C GLU A 17 24.14 -4.55 3.75
N GLY A 18 23.26 -3.66 4.20
CA GLY A 18 22.84 -2.50 3.42
C GLY A 18 23.93 -1.42 3.41
N GLY A 19 24.01 -0.62 2.34
CA GLY A 19 25.12 0.32 2.06
C GLY A 19 25.38 1.43 3.10
N GLN A 20 24.49 1.64 4.09
CA GLN A 20 24.55 2.80 4.99
C GLN A 20 24.76 2.47 6.48
N ALA A 21 24.48 1.25 6.92
CA ALA A 21 24.53 0.85 8.33
C ALA A 21 24.93 -0.64 8.49
N HIS A 22 25.42 -1.02 9.67
CA HIS A 22 25.44 -2.42 10.09
C HIS A 22 24.18 -2.71 10.89
N THR A 23 23.45 -3.74 10.52
CA THR A 23 22.26 -4.17 11.23
C THR A 23 22.56 -5.47 11.96
N PHE A 24 22.19 -5.56 13.23
CA PHE A 24 22.43 -6.72 14.07
C PHE A 24 21.12 -7.18 14.69
N VAL A 25 20.95 -8.50 14.85
CA VAL A 25 19.98 -9.03 15.81
C VAL A 25 20.64 -9.01 17.18
N VAL A 26 19.95 -8.41 18.15
CA VAL A 26 20.45 -8.24 19.51
C VAL A 26 19.45 -8.74 20.54
N ASN A 27 19.96 -9.16 21.70
CA ASN A 27 19.17 -9.42 22.89
C ASN A 27 19.33 -8.29 23.91
N ASP A 28 18.25 -8.01 24.65
CA ASP A 28 18.29 -7.12 25.81
C ASP A 28 18.79 -7.88 27.04
N ARG A 29 19.97 -7.54 27.54
CA ARG A 29 20.55 -8.16 28.75
C ARG A 29 19.76 -7.86 30.03
N THR A 30 18.87 -6.87 29.99
CA THR A 30 17.98 -6.51 31.12
C THR A 30 16.61 -7.15 31.01
N GLY A 31 16.28 -7.75 29.87
CA GLY A 31 14.97 -8.32 29.55
C GLY A 31 14.98 -9.84 29.39
N SER A 32 13.92 -10.37 28.77
CA SER A 32 13.86 -11.79 28.42
C SER A 32 14.76 -12.09 27.22
N ALA A 33 15.57 -13.16 27.33
CA ALA A 33 16.44 -13.64 26.25
C ALA A 33 15.67 -14.22 25.04
N ASP A 34 14.37 -14.46 25.18
CA ASP A 34 13.50 -14.97 24.11
C ASP A 34 13.01 -13.88 23.15
N ILE A 35 13.16 -12.60 23.54
CA ILE A 35 12.74 -11.46 22.71
C ILE A 35 13.96 -10.88 22.01
N ARG A 36 13.92 -10.94 20.67
CA ARG A 36 14.95 -10.38 19.81
C ARG A 36 14.60 -8.96 19.38
N TYR A 37 15.64 -8.18 19.14
CA TYR A 37 15.54 -6.80 18.66
C TYR A 37 16.51 -6.59 17.49
N VAL A 38 16.35 -5.47 16.79
CA VAL A 38 17.25 -5.06 15.70
C VAL A 38 17.99 -3.81 16.11
N LEU A 39 19.33 -3.84 16.03
CA LEU A 39 20.20 -2.69 16.24
C LEU A 39 20.79 -2.25 14.90
N LYS A 40 20.48 -1.02 14.48
CA LYS A 40 21.08 -0.39 13.29
C LYS A 40 22.18 0.58 13.75
N ARG A 41 23.43 0.27 13.40
CA ARG A 41 24.62 1.06 13.72
C ARG A 41 25.12 1.83 12.51
N LEU A 42 25.35 3.13 12.68
CA LEU A 42 25.93 3.98 11.66
C LEU A 42 27.36 3.53 11.28
N LYS A 43 27.62 3.32 9.98
CA LYS A 43 28.97 2.98 9.47
C LYS A 43 29.86 4.23 9.37
N ASN A 44 29.33 5.31 8.79
CA ASN A 44 30.08 6.50 8.41
C ASN A 44 29.62 7.70 9.25
N THR A 45 30.49 8.19 10.14
CA THR A 45 30.22 9.33 11.03
C THR A 45 29.92 10.62 10.27
N LYS A 46 30.35 10.77 9.00
CA LYS A 46 29.96 11.90 8.15
C LYS A 46 28.45 11.97 7.88
N ARG A 47 27.71 10.90 8.17
CA ARG A 47 26.25 10.82 8.02
C ARG A 47 25.51 10.95 9.36
N LEU A 48 26.19 11.36 10.44
CA LEU A 48 25.58 11.47 11.78
C LEU A 48 24.36 12.41 11.78
N GLY A 49 24.42 13.54 11.07
CA GLY A 49 23.28 14.45 10.96
C GLY A 49 22.04 13.79 10.33
N ARG A 50 22.24 12.97 9.27
CA ARG A 50 21.16 12.21 8.63
C ARG A 50 20.59 11.14 9.57
N PHE A 51 21.47 10.44 10.28
CA PHE A 51 21.09 9.42 11.25
C PHE A 51 20.28 10.01 12.42
N GLN A 52 20.69 11.17 12.95
CA GLN A 52 19.94 11.89 13.97
C GLN A 52 18.57 12.35 13.45
N THR A 53 18.53 12.90 12.23
CA THR A 53 17.27 13.30 11.59
C THR A 53 16.33 12.10 11.42
N GLU A 54 16.85 10.90 11.10
CA GLU A 54 16.09 9.64 11.00
C GLU A 54 15.43 9.28 12.32
N ILE A 55 16.22 9.31 13.39
CA ILE A 55 15.73 9.05 14.73
C ILE A 55 14.64 10.06 15.12
N ASP A 56 14.87 11.35 14.91
CA ASP A 56 13.93 12.40 15.30
C ASP A 56 12.63 12.34 14.49
N THR A 57 12.74 12.09 13.18
CA THR A 57 11.59 11.90 12.28
C THR A 57 10.73 10.73 12.74
N ILE A 58 11.33 9.55 12.93
CA ILE A 58 10.61 8.35 13.36
C ILE A 58 9.94 8.58 14.72
N ARG A 59 10.66 9.18 15.67
CA ARG A 59 10.14 9.45 17.03
C ARG A 59 9.00 10.47 17.05
N SER A 60 8.92 11.36 16.07
CA SER A 60 7.82 12.34 15.96
C SER A 60 6.49 11.71 15.51
N ILE A 61 6.53 10.51 14.92
CA ILE A 61 5.34 9.85 14.35
C ILE A 61 4.77 8.84 15.34
N ASN A 62 3.56 9.09 15.83
CA ASN A 62 2.84 8.17 16.70
C ASN A 62 1.87 7.29 15.90
N SER A 63 2.30 6.09 15.50
CA SER A 63 1.44 5.13 14.79
C SER A 63 1.89 3.69 15.02
N PRO A 64 0.96 2.72 15.21
CA PRO A 64 1.33 1.31 15.32
C PRO A 64 1.84 0.70 14.00
N TYR A 65 1.71 1.44 12.89
CA TYR A 65 2.13 1.06 11.54
C TYR A 65 3.39 1.80 11.07
N VAL A 66 4.10 2.47 11.97
CA VAL A 66 5.40 3.10 11.74
C VAL A 66 6.41 2.49 12.71
N ILE A 67 7.63 2.26 12.24
CA ILE A 67 8.67 1.61 13.02
C ILE A 67 8.92 2.39 14.31
N ARG A 68 9.06 1.68 15.42
CA ARG A 68 9.28 2.30 16.73
C ARG A 68 10.74 2.16 17.12
N ILE A 69 11.35 3.28 17.48
CA ILE A 69 12.66 3.30 18.13
C ILE A 69 12.46 3.07 19.63
N LEU A 70 13.10 2.01 20.13
CA LEU A 70 13.05 1.59 21.53
C LEU A 70 14.18 2.20 22.35
N ASP A 71 15.36 2.30 21.74
CA ASP A 71 16.57 2.86 22.34
C ASP A 71 17.47 3.44 21.25
N PHE A 72 18.33 4.40 21.58
CA PHE A 72 19.29 4.96 20.65
C PHE A 72 20.45 5.63 21.38
N GLN A 73 21.60 5.71 20.71
CA GLN A 73 22.75 6.49 21.13
C GLN A 73 23.33 7.18 19.91
N THR A 74 23.37 8.50 19.93
CA THR A 74 23.93 9.29 18.82
C THR A 74 25.28 9.93 19.17
N GLU A 75 25.62 9.96 20.46
CA GLU A 75 26.92 10.42 20.96
C GLU A 75 27.94 9.27 21.08
N GLY A 76 29.19 9.53 20.69
CA GLY A 76 30.30 8.57 20.77
C GLY A 76 30.69 7.93 19.43
N GLU A 77 31.58 6.94 19.48
CA GLU A 77 32.21 6.35 18.28
C GLU A 77 31.29 5.44 17.47
N LYS A 78 30.22 4.91 18.07
CA LYS A 78 29.33 3.93 17.44
C LYS A 78 27.85 4.31 17.59
N PRO A 79 27.38 5.35 16.89
CA PRO A 79 25.96 5.71 16.91
C PRO A 79 25.06 4.56 16.46
N PHE A 80 23.96 4.34 17.17
CA PHE A 80 22.99 3.29 16.87
C PHE A 80 21.56 3.66 17.28
N TYR A 81 20.58 2.92 16.78
CA TYR A 81 19.24 2.84 17.35
C TYR A 81 18.74 1.39 17.32
N VAL A 82 17.76 1.08 18.17
CA VAL A 82 17.18 -0.24 18.38
C VAL A 82 15.68 -0.22 18.11
N THR A 83 15.17 -1.23 17.43
CA THR A 83 13.74 -1.43 17.12
C THR A 83 13.31 -2.86 17.45
N ASP A 84 12.00 -3.12 17.36
CA ASP A 84 11.47 -4.48 17.39
C ASP A 84 12.09 -5.33 16.26
N TYR A 85 12.16 -6.65 16.49
CA TYR A 85 12.55 -7.62 15.46
C TYR A 85 11.32 -8.10 14.67
N TYR A 86 11.33 -7.83 13.38
CA TYR A 86 10.31 -8.27 12.43
C TYR A 86 10.77 -9.57 11.79
N VAL A 87 10.36 -10.69 12.39
CA VAL A 87 10.89 -12.04 12.09
C VAL A 87 10.69 -12.48 10.64
N ASP A 88 9.63 -12.02 9.97
CA ASP A 88 9.35 -12.32 8.56
C ASP A 88 10.04 -11.34 7.59
N GLY A 89 10.81 -10.39 8.12
CA GLY A 89 11.55 -9.41 7.33
C GLY A 89 10.66 -8.37 6.65
N THR A 90 10.95 -8.09 5.39
CA THR A 90 10.29 -7.07 4.56
C THR A 90 9.17 -7.68 3.72
N LEU A 91 8.24 -6.85 3.23
CA LEU A 91 7.23 -7.32 2.29
C LEU A 91 7.85 -7.93 1.04
N ALA A 92 9.00 -7.43 0.58
CA ALA A 92 9.72 -7.97 -0.58
C ALA A 92 10.09 -9.46 -0.42
N GLU A 93 10.23 -9.94 0.81
CA GLU A 93 10.62 -11.32 1.13
C GLU A 93 9.40 -12.25 1.31
N VAL A 94 8.19 -11.68 1.44
CA VAL A 94 6.94 -12.41 1.72
C VAL A 94 5.86 -12.15 0.67
N THR A 95 6.24 -12.24 -0.60
CA THR A 95 5.34 -11.96 -1.74
C THR A 95 4.17 -12.94 -1.86
N ASP A 96 4.34 -14.15 -1.34
CA ASP A 96 3.37 -15.25 -1.34
C ASP A 96 2.10 -14.93 -0.52
N VAL A 97 2.21 -14.06 0.50
CA VAL A 97 1.09 -13.70 1.39
C VAL A 97 -0.09 -13.09 0.63
N PHE A 98 0.18 -12.36 -0.46
CA PHE A 98 -0.78 -11.42 -1.03
C PHE A 98 -1.50 -11.93 -2.28
N ALA A 99 -0.94 -12.93 -2.95
CA ALA A 99 -1.46 -13.39 -4.23
C ALA A 99 -2.79 -14.14 -4.11
N GLU A 100 -3.04 -14.78 -2.96
CA GLU A 100 -4.21 -15.66 -2.77
C GLU A 100 -5.36 -15.00 -1.99
N ASP A 101 -5.07 -14.08 -1.07
CA ASP A 101 -6.08 -13.38 -0.28
C ASP A 101 -6.08 -11.87 -0.52
N VAL A 102 -6.93 -11.47 -1.48
CA VAL A 102 -7.19 -10.07 -1.83
C VAL A 102 -7.65 -9.23 -0.65
N LEU A 103 -8.53 -9.78 0.19
CA LEU A 103 -9.10 -9.03 1.31
C LEU A 103 -8.02 -8.77 2.35
N LEU A 104 -7.16 -9.76 2.61
CA LEU A 104 -6.00 -9.59 3.48
C LEU A 104 -5.02 -8.56 2.91
N ALA A 105 -4.67 -8.65 1.62
CA ALA A 105 -3.78 -7.70 0.97
C ALA A 105 -4.30 -6.26 1.08
N LEU A 106 -5.59 -6.03 0.84
CA LEU A 106 -6.20 -4.70 0.98
C LEU A 106 -6.25 -4.20 2.44
N LYS A 107 -6.47 -5.09 3.42
CA LYS A 107 -6.41 -4.74 4.85
C LYS A 107 -4.99 -4.35 5.28
N ILE A 108 -3.98 -5.11 4.85
CA ILE A 108 -2.57 -4.82 5.12
C ILE A 108 -2.19 -3.50 4.43
N PHE A 109 -2.56 -3.31 3.16
CA PHE A 109 -2.33 -2.06 2.45
C PHE A 109 -2.98 -0.84 3.13
N LYS A 110 -4.21 -1.00 3.63
CA LYS A 110 -4.88 0.05 4.42
C LYS A 110 -4.07 0.40 5.68
N ASN A 111 -3.48 -0.58 6.36
CA ASN A 111 -2.65 -0.35 7.53
C ASN A 111 -1.34 0.38 7.17
N ILE A 112 -0.70 0.06 6.04
CA ILE A 112 0.44 0.82 5.50
C ILE A 112 0.03 2.28 5.24
N CYS A 113 -1.12 2.50 4.59
CA CYS A 113 -1.65 3.84 4.35
C CYS A 113 -1.85 4.62 5.66
N LYS A 114 -2.31 3.99 6.75
CA LYS A 114 -2.43 4.66 8.05
C LYS A 114 -1.07 5.08 8.61
N GLY A 115 -0.01 4.29 8.39
CA GLY A 115 1.35 4.66 8.75
C GLY A 115 1.83 5.92 8.01
N ILE A 116 1.64 5.94 6.68
CA ILE A 116 2.00 7.10 5.84
C ILE A 116 1.14 8.33 6.18
N MET A 117 -0.15 8.13 6.44
CA MET A 117 -1.04 9.22 6.86
C MET A 117 -0.56 9.88 8.17
N ALA A 118 -0.15 9.09 9.16
CA ALA A 118 0.39 9.61 10.41
C ALA A 118 1.69 10.41 10.19
N ALA A 119 2.54 10.01 9.22
CA ALA A 119 3.71 10.79 8.84
C ALA A 119 3.32 12.11 8.15
N HIS A 120 2.35 12.07 7.23
CA HIS A 120 1.85 13.27 6.53
C HIS A 120 1.22 14.28 7.49
N GLU A 121 0.56 13.83 8.56
CA GLU A 121 0.03 14.67 9.64
C GLU A 121 1.12 15.44 10.40
N GLN A 122 2.35 14.91 10.43
CA GLN A 122 3.54 15.59 10.97
C GLN A 122 4.31 16.40 9.90
N GLY A 123 3.75 16.53 8.68
CA GLY A 123 4.41 17.23 7.56
C GLY A 123 5.57 16.44 6.93
N ILE A 124 5.71 15.15 7.25
CA ILE A 124 6.77 14.28 6.75
C ILE A 124 6.27 13.53 5.53
N ILE A 125 7.00 13.64 4.41
CA ILE A 125 6.75 12.86 3.18
C ILE A 125 7.82 11.79 3.10
N HIS A 126 7.42 10.54 2.87
CA HIS A 126 8.31 9.38 2.95
C HIS A 126 9.29 9.27 1.78
N ARG A 127 8.83 9.50 0.54
CA ARG A 127 9.63 9.58 -0.70
C ARG A 127 10.29 8.28 -1.21
N ASP A 128 10.21 7.19 -0.47
CA ASP A 128 10.84 5.90 -0.82
C ASP A 128 9.94 4.72 -0.40
N ILE A 129 8.65 4.81 -0.68
CA ILE A 129 7.71 3.73 -0.35
C ILE A 129 7.89 2.60 -1.38
N LYS A 130 8.35 1.44 -0.89
CA LYS A 130 8.57 0.22 -1.67
C LYS A 130 8.50 -1.01 -0.76
N PRO A 131 8.34 -2.24 -1.31
CA PRO A 131 8.22 -3.45 -0.50
C PRO A 131 9.36 -3.67 0.50
N GLU A 132 10.57 -3.26 0.14
CA GLU A 132 11.78 -3.38 0.97
C GLU A 132 11.74 -2.48 2.22
N ASN A 133 10.95 -1.41 2.20
CA ASN A 133 10.82 -0.45 3.32
C ASN A 133 9.57 -0.71 4.17
N ILE A 134 8.87 -1.83 3.96
CA ILE A 134 7.72 -2.25 4.77
C ILE A 134 8.09 -3.54 5.49
N LEU A 135 8.28 -3.47 6.80
CA LEU A 135 8.52 -4.63 7.66
C LEU A 135 7.21 -5.34 7.99
N PHE A 136 7.28 -6.65 8.26
CA PHE A 136 6.08 -7.46 8.45
C PHE A 136 6.22 -8.54 9.53
N ILE A 137 5.11 -8.80 10.21
CA ILE A 137 4.92 -9.98 11.07
C ILE A 137 3.69 -10.71 10.57
N ARG A 138 3.88 -11.88 9.94
CA ARG A 138 2.85 -12.66 9.28
C ARG A 138 1.82 -13.20 10.28
N ALA A 139 2.29 -13.69 11.43
CA ALA A 139 1.42 -14.20 12.48
C ALA A 139 0.39 -13.15 12.99
N GLU A 140 0.73 -11.86 12.88
CA GLU A 140 -0.11 -10.75 13.32
C GLU A 140 -0.79 -9.99 12.16
N ASN A 141 -0.46 -10.33 10.91
CA ASN A 141 -0.82 -9.53 9.73
C ASN A 141 -0.47 -8.05 9.89
N ARG A 142 0.70 -7.78 10.50
CA ARG A 142 1.09 -6.44 10.95
C ARG A 142 2.18 -5.87 10.05
N PRO A 143 1.85 -4.92 9.16
CA PRO A 143 2.85 -4.15 8.44
C PRO A 143 3.34 -2.96 9.25
N VAL A 144 4.60 -2.60 9.05
CA VAL A 144 5.21 -1.43 9.64
C VAL A 144 6.07 -0.71 8.60
N VAL A 145 5.83 0.58 8.43
CA VAL A 145 6.61 1.45 7.55
C VAL A 145 7.94 1.79 8.23
N ALA A 146 9.04 1.57 7.51
CA ALA A 146 10.41 1.84 7.95
C ALA A 146 11.16 2.72 6.93
N ASP A 147 12.37 3.16 7.28
CA ASP A 147 13.29 3.89 6.40
C ASP A 147 12.66 5.11 5.68
N PHE A 148 12.25 6.11 6.47
CA PHE A 148 11.81 7.39 5.95
C PHE A 148 12.94 8.03 5.14
N GLY A 149 12.67 8.39 3.88
CA GLY A 149 13.64 8.78 2.85
C GLY A 149 14.31 10.13 3.09
N LEU A 150 14.94 10.32 4.23
CA LEU A 150 15.62 11.55 4.63
C LEU A 150 16.87 11.84 3.81
N ALA A 151 17.35 10.86 3.03
CA ALA A 151 18.39 11.07 2.02
C ALA A 151 18.03 12.18 1.01
N TYR A 152 16.75 12.51 0.84
CA TYR A 152 16.27 13.52 -0.11
C TYR A 152 16.06 14.93 0.49
N ILE A 153 16.29 15.14 1.80
CA ILE A 153 16.01 16.44 2.46
C ILE A 153 17.16 17.44 2.31
N GLU A 154 18.39 17.00 2.09
CA GLU A 154 19.52 17.90 1.87
C GLU A 154 19.90 17.95 0.39
N ASN A 155 19.81 19.15 -0.20
CA ASN A 155 20.12 19.50 -1.59
C ASN A 155 21.53 19.12 -2.11
N ASP A 156 22.37 18.48 -1.30
CA ASP A 156 23.82 18.34 -1.54
C ASP A 156 24.27 16.96 -2.05
N ALA A 157 23.36 15.98 -2.18
CA ALA A 157 23.70 14.64 -2.66
C ALA A 157 23.10 14.32 -4.05
N ARG A 158 23.18 15.26 -5.00
CA ARG A 158 22.83 15.03 -6.42
C ARG A 158 23.65 13.90 -7.07
N HIS A 159 24.77 13.50 -6.49
CA HIS A 159 25.73 12.60 -7.14
C HIS A 159 25.73 11.14 -6.66
N THR A 160 25.21 10.80 -5.47
CA THR A 160 25.32 9.42 -4.95
C THR A 160 24.18 8.50 -5.40
N LEU A 161 23.10 9.05 -5.96
CA LEU A 161 21.91 8.31 -6.41
C LEU A 161 22.04 7.62 -7.77
N LEU A 162 23.10 7.93 -8.55
CA LEU A 162 23.29 7.38 -9.89
C LEU A 162 24.09 6.07 -9.91
N GLU A 163 24.80 5.72 -8.83
CA GLU A 163 25.72 4.56 -8.81
C GLU A 163 25.18 3.34 -8.06
N GLU A 164 24.17 3.48 -7.19
CA GLU A 164 23.52 2.34 -6.52
C GLU A 164 22.27 1.89 -7.29
N VAL A 165 22.50 1.00 -8.26
CA VAL A 165 21.59 -0.06 -8.72
C VAL A 165 20.42 0.37 -9.63
N VAL A 166 20.28 -0.35 -10.74
CA VAL A 166 19.25 -0.29 -11.81
C VAL A 166 17.80 -0.54 -11.32
N GLY A 167 17.51 -0.49 -10.02
CA GLY A 167 16.16 -0.74 -9.48
C GLY A 167 15.86 0.00 -8.18
N PRO A 168 15.43 1.27 -8.29
CA PRO A 168 14.33 1.82 -7.46
C PRO A 168 13.25 2.57 -8.27
N ARG A 169 13.45 2.81 -9.58
CA ARG A 169 12.51 3.59 -10.44
C ARG A 169 11.10 3.00 -10.54
N PHE A 170 10.91 1.74 -10.21
CA PHE A 170 9.60 1.09 -10.31
C PHE A 170 8.58 1.58 -9.28
N PHE A 171 8.99 2.29 -8.23
CA PHE A 171 8.05 2.82 -7.21
C PHE A 171 8.09 4.34 -7.10
N ILE A 172 9.05 5.00 -7.74
CA ILE A 172 9.27 6.44 -7.63
C ILE A 172 8.29 7.19 -8.54
N ALA A 173 7.73 8.30 -8.05
CA ALA A 173 6.86 9.17 -8.82
C ALA A 173 7.63 9.95 -9.89
N PRO A 174 7.02 10.29 -11.05
CA PRO A 174 7.71 10.98 -12.14
C PRO A 174 8.41 12.26 -11.73
N GLU A 175 7.81 13.07 -10.86
CA GLU A 175 8.39 14.34 -10.40
C GLU A 175 9.69 14.17 -9.58
N MET A 176 9.93 12.96 -9.04
CA MET A 176 11.15 12.61 -8.33
C MET A 176 12.26 12.12 -9.28
N GLU A 177 11.94 11.68 -10.49
CA GLU A 177 12.96 11.25 -11.47
C GLU A 177 13.82 12.42 -11.96
N ASP A 178 13.23 13.62 -12.04
CA ASP A 178 13.91 14.85 -12.47
C ASP A 178 14.72 15.51 -11.34
N GLY A 179 14.74 14.91 -10.14
CA GLY A 179 15.49 15.43 -8.98
C GLY A 179 14.99 16.77 -8.44
N ARG A 180 13.73 17.12 -8.72
CA ARG A 180 13.09 18.38 -8.35
C ARG A 180 12.41 18.26 -6.98
N SER A 181 13.19 18.48 -5.92
CA SER A 181 12.70 18.43 -4.53
C SER A 181 11.60 19.44 -4.21
N ASP A 182 11.48 20.51 -5.01
CA ASP A 182 10.44 21.54 -4.93
C ASP A 182 9.03 21.04 -5.29
N LEU A 183 8.92 19.89 -5.96
CA LEU A 183 7.64 19.32 -6.41
C LEU A 183 7.10 18.22 -5.49
N VAL A 184 7.83 17.90 -4.41
CA VAL A 184 7.50 16.80 -3.51
C VAL A 184 6.32 17.18 -2.61
N THR A 185 5.26 16.39 -2.70
CA THR A 185 4.01 16.59 -1.94
C THR A 185 3.50 15.24 -1.42
N PRO A 186 2.47 15.21 -0.55
CA PRO A 186 1.79 13.96 -0.20
C PRO A 186 1.35 13.11 -1.42
N ALA A 187 1.10 13.75 -2.57
CA ALA A 187 0.77 13.06 -3.82
C ALA A 187 1.93 12.22 -4.38
N THR A 188 3.18 12.52 -4.02
CA THR A 188 4.36 11.73 -4.38
C THR A 188 4.30 10.35 -3.71
N ASP A 189 4.02 10.30 -2.41
CA ASP A 189 3.84 9.04 -1.68
C ASP A 189 2.61 8.25 -2.18
N ILE A 190 1.53 8.94 -2.58
CA ILE A 190 0.32 8.31 -3.12
C ILE A 190 0.63 7.53 -4.41
N TYR A 191 1.52 8.05 -5.26
CA TYR A 191 1.98 7.32 -6.44
C TYR A 191 2.68 6.02 -6.04
N SER A 192 3.66 6.11 -5.14
CA SER A 192 4.41 4.95 -4.64
C SER A 192 3.51 3.93 -3.93
N LEU A 193 2.53 4.39 -3.16
CA LEU A 193 1.48 3.55 -2.56
C LEU A 193 0.65 2.82 -3.64
N GLY A 194 0.31 3.48 -4.76
CA GLY A 194 -0.35 2.82 -5.89
C GLY A 194 0.51 1.70 -6.48
N LYS A 195 1.80 1.96 -6.69
CA LYS A 195 2.76 0.96 -7.19
C LYS A 195 2.91 -0.21 -6.21
N LEU A 196 2.94 0.07 -4.91
CA LEU A 196 2.97 -0.94 -3.86
C LEU A 196 1.70 -1.80 -3.83
N LEU A 197 0.51 -1.18 -3.92
CA LEU A 197 -0.76 -1.90 -3.97
C LEU A 197 -0.82 -2.86 -5.16
N TYR A 198 -0.42 -2.38 -6.34
CA TYR A 198 -0.33 -3.23 -7.52
C TYR A 198 0.63 -4.40 -7.29
N TRP A 199 1.83 -4.11 -6.76
CA TRP A 199 2.85 -5.12 -6.52
C TRP A 199 2.33 -6.21 -5.57
N MET A 200 1.62 -5.83 -4.50
CA MET A 200 0.99 -6.78 -3.57
C MET A 200 -0.03 -7.67 -4.29
N LEU A 201 -0.97 -7.08 -5.02
CA LEU A 201 -2.09 -7.81 -5.63
C LEU A 201 -1.72 -8.61 -6.88
N SER A 202 -0.59 -8.30 -7.51
CA SER A 202 -0.09 -9.01 -8.69
C SER A 202 0.89 -10.14 -8.37
N GLY A 203 1.15 -10.40 -7.08
CA GLY A 203 2.14 -11.40 -6.65
C GLY A 203 3.58 -10.96 -6.93
N GLY A 204 3.86 -9.67 -6.78
CA GLY A 204 5.20 -9.12 -6.87
C GLY A 204 5.63 -8.59 -8.25
N LYS A 205 4.71 -8.51 -9.22
CA LYS A 205 5.04 -7.95 -10.54
C LYS A 205 5.35 -6.46 -10.43
N LYS A 206 6.29 -6.01 -11.27
CA LYS A 206 6.73 -4.62 -11.39
C LYS A 206 6.53 -4.16 -12.83
N PHE A 207 6.26 -2.88 -13.01
CA PHE A 207 6.15 -2.23 -14.32
C PHE A 207 6.69 -0.81 -14.23
N SER A 208 7.17 -0.26 -15.34
CA SER A 208 7.68 1.12 -15.38
C SER A 208 6.54 2.12 -15.50
N ARG A 209 6.72 3.34 -14.96
CA ARG A 209 5.80 4.46 -15.18
C ARG A 209 4.33 4.11 -14.90
N GLU A 210 3.40 4.68 -15.67
CA GLU A 210 1.94 4.56 -15.55
C GLU A 210 1.35 3.44 -16.44
N GLN A 211 2.03 2.29 -16.57
CA GLN A 211 1.62 1.20 -17.47
C GLN A 211 0.61 0.20 -16.87
N HIS A 212 -0.01 0.46 -15.72
CA HIS A 212 -0.90 -0.50 -15.02
C HIS A 212 -2.16 -0.90 -15.81
N ARG A 213 -2.53 -0.13 -16.85
CA ARG A 213 -3.66 -0.45 -17.74
C ARG A 213 -3.25 -1.22 -19.00
N GLU A 214 -1.97 -1.42 -19.27
CA GLU A 214 -1.52 -2.24 -20.38
C GLU A 214 -1.92 -3.71 -20.17
N VAL A 215 -2.14 -4.45 -21.25
CA VAL A 215 -2.66 -5.84 -21.21
C VAL A 215 -1.86 -6.75 -20.26
N ASN A 216 -0.54 -6.59 -20.20
CA ASN A 216 0.35 -7.42 -19.38
C ASN A 216 0.31 -7.07 -17.87
N PHE A 217 -0.19 -5.88 -17.53
CA PHE A 217 -0.19 -5.33 -16.17
C PHE A 217 -1.59 -5.01 -15.66
N ASN A 218 -2.64 -5.21 -16.45
CA ASN A 218 -4.00 -4.98 -15.98
C ASN A 218 -4.40 -6.05 -14.96
N LEU A 219 -4.68 -5.63 -13.71
CA LEU A 219 -5.10 -6.54 -12.65
C LEU A 219 -6.40 -7.29 -12.98
N GLU A 220 -7.30 -6.74 -13.80
CA GLU A 220 -8.52 -7.44 -14.23
C GLU A 220 -8.21 -8.75 -14.96
N ASN A 221 -7.06 -8.85 -15.62
CA ASN A 221 -6.60 -10.08 -16.29
C ASN A 221 -6.09 -11.14 -15.30
N ILE A 222 -5.74 -10.74 -14.07
CA ILE A 222 -5.38 -11.66 -12.98
C ILE A 222 -6.66 -12.12 -12.27
N ASN A 223 -7.54 -11.18 -11.94
CA ASN A 223 -8.83 -11.47 -11.33
C ASN A 223 -9.83 -10.36 -11.69
N SER A 224 -10.97 -10.73 -12.30
CA SER A 224 -12.00 -9.78 -12.71
C SER A 224 -12.57 -8.94 -11.56
N ARG A 225 -12.46 -9.42 -10.32
CA ARG A 225 -12.86 -8.67 -9.11
C ARG A 225 -11.96 -7.45 -8.83
N PHE A 226 -10.80 -7.35 -9.50
CA PHE A 226 -9.88 -6.21 -9.35
C PHE A 226 -10.25 -4.99 -10.18
N SER A 227 -11.36 -4.99 -10.93
CA SER A 227 -11.83 -3.80 -11.66
C SER A 227 -11.96 -2.56 -10.76
N HIS A 228 -12.45 -2.74 -9.53
CA HIS A 228 -12.53 -1.67 -8.53
C HIS A 228 -11.15 -1.20 -8.05
N VAL A 229 -10.17 -2.09 -7.98
CA VAL A 229 -8.79 -1.77 -7.60
C VAL A 229 -8.12 -0.93 -8.68
N ASN A 230 -8.29 -1.30 -9.96
CA ASN A 230 -7.72 -0.52 -11.05
C ASN A 230 -8.22 0.92 -11.06
N ALA A 231 -9.50 1.14 -10.71
CA ALA A 231 -10.05 2.49 -10.56
C ALA A 231 -9.34 3.30 -9.44
N VAL A 232 -8.82 2.65 -8.40
CA VAL A 232 -7.97 3.30 -7.41
C VAL A 232 -6.57 3.54 -7.97
N LEU A 233 -5.98 2.55 -8.67
CA LEU A 233 -4.67 2.70 -9.29
C LEU A 233 -4.62 3.85 -10.30
N ASP A 234 -5.67 4.08 -11.10
CA ASP A 234 -5.78 5.22 -12.01
C ASP A 234 -5.65 6.58 -11.30
N ARG A 235 -6.03 6.65 -10.02
CA ARG A 235 -5.95 7.85 -9.17
C ARG A 235 -4.76 7.83 -8.22
N CYS A 236 -3.93 6.80 -8.25
CA CYS A 236 -2.63 6.80 -7.55
C CYS A 236 -1.49 7.01 -8.54
N ILE A 237 -1.49 6.23 -9.62
CA ILE A 237 -0.42 6.08 -10.61
C ILE A 237 -0.72 6.99 -11.81
N ALA A 238 -0.93 8.27 -11.52
CA ALA A 238 -1.11 9.30 -12.54
C ALA A 238 0.17 10.14 -12.66
N HIS A 239 0.54 10.49 -13.88
CA HIS A 239 1.75 11.29 -14.11
C HIS A 239 1.68 12.65 -13.40
N ALA A 240 0.58 13.39 -13.56
CA ALA A 240 0.37 14.67 -12.87
C ALA A 240 -0.03 14.45 -11.40
N PRO A 241 0.67 15.05 -10.41
CA PRO A 241 0.30 14.94 -9.00
C PRO A 241 -1.13 15.39 -8.69
N SER A 242 -1.64 16.42 -9.41
CA SER A 242 -3.00 16.94 -9.25
C SER A 242 -4.11 15.99 -9.71
N ALA A 243 -3.78 14.96 -10.49
CA ALA A 243 -4.73 13.93 -10.92
C ALA A 243 -4.83 12.78 -9.89
N ARG A 244 -3.95 12.76 -8.89
CA ARG A 244 -3.92 11.74 -7.84
C ARG A 244 -4.95 12.04 -6.74
N PHE A 245 -5.11 11.12 -5.79
CA PHE A 245 -5.84 11.41 -4.55
C PHE A 245 -5.23 12.63 -3.84
N THR A 246 -6.08 13.45 -3.23
CA THR A 246 -5.63 14.70 -2.58
C THR A 246 -4.89 14.41 -1.27
N SER A 247 -5.21 13.29 -0.62
CA SER A 247 -4.60 12.83 0.61
C SER A 247 -4.68 11.32 0.76
N VAL A 248 -3.80 10.75 1.61
CA VAL A 248 -3.83 9.33 1.95
C VAL A 248 -5.14 8.95 2.65
N GLN A 249 -5.77 9.88 3.38
CA GLN A 249 -7.10 9.67 3.96
C GLN A 249 -8.18 9.44 2.90
N GLU A 250 -8.11 10.12 1.74
CA GLU A 250 -9.02 9.88 0.61
C GLU A 250 -8.77 8.50 -0.01
N LEU A 251 -7.51 8.10 -0.14
CA LEU A 251 -7.13 6.76 -0.60
C LEU A 251 -7.66 5.66 0.36
N ILE A 252 -7.50 5.82 1.67
CA ILE A 252 -8.04 4.87 2.67
C ILE A 252 -9.55 4.71 2.51
N LYS A 253 -10.30 5.82 2.31
CA LYS A 253 -11.74 5.77 2.08
C LYS A 253 -12.09 4.99 0.80
N ALA A 254 -11.30 5.14 -0.27
CA ALA A 254 -11.49 4.38 -1.49
C ALA A 254 -11.21 2.87 -1.29
N ILE A 255 -10.17 2.52 -0.52
CA ILE A 255 -9.88 1.13 -0.16
C ILE A 255 -11.01 0.54 0.71
N ASP A 256 -11.57 1.30 1.65
CA ASP A 256 -12.71 0.88 2.46
C ASP A 256 -13.94 0.56 1.62
N GLN A 257 -14.21 1.37 0.60
CA GLN A 257 -15.29 1.09 -0.36
C GLN A 257 -15.05 -0.20 -1.13
N ILE A 258 -13.81 -0.49 -1.53
CA ILE A 258 -13.46 -1.76 -2.19
C ILE A 258 -13.62 -2.94 -1.23
N LEU A 259 -13.16 -2.82 0.02
CA LEU A 259 -13.32 -3.87 1.02
C LEU A 259 -14.79 -4.20 1.25
N ILE A 260 -15.65 -3.19 1.43
CA ILE A 260 -17.10 -3.37 1.53
C ILE A 260 -17.64 -4.04 0.27
N ALA A 261 -17.20 -3.60 -0.91
CA ALA A 261 -17.67 -4.15 -2.18
C ALA A 261 -17.31 -5.64 -2.34
N LEU A 262 -16.07 -6.01 -2.03
CA LEU A 262 -15.58 -7.38 -2.15
C LEU A 262 -16.18 -8.30 -1.08
N GLN A 263 -16.35 -7.81 0.16
CA GLN A 263 -16.99 -8.57 1.24
C GLN A 263 -18.49 -8.76 1.02
N GLY A 264 -19.17 -7.78 0.42
CA GLY A 264 -20.60 -7.83 0.13
C GLY A 264 -20.96 -8.35 -1.27
N TYR A 265 -19.98 -8.85 -2.05
CA TYR A 265 -20.16 -9.30 -3.43
C TYR A 265 -20.79 -8.23 -4.37
N PHE A 266 -20.49 -6.95 -4.15
CA PHE A 266 -21.03 -5.80 -4.88
C PHE A 266 -20.43 -5.58 -6.28
N ASN A 267 -20.60 -6.51 -7.21
CA ASN A 267 -20.24 -6.27 -8.62
C ASN A 267 -21.22 -5.32 -9.31
N ALA A 268 -20.71 -4.35 -10.07
CA ALA A 268 -21.49 -3.60 -11.06
C ALA A 268 -22.21 -4.58 -12.03
N PRO A 269 -23.43 -4.29 -12.50
CA PRO A 269 -24.11 -5.05 -13.57
C PRO A 269 -23.31 -5.05 -14.86
N GLU A 270 -22.38 -6.00 -14.99
CA GLU A 270 -22.02 -6.50 -16.30
C GLU A 270 -23.26 -7.21 -16.86
N LEU A 271 -23.68 -6.80 -18.07
CA LEU A 271 -24.88 -7.30 -18.73
C LEU A 271 -24.76 -8.80 -19.09
N ASP A 272 -23.53 -9.27 -19.24
CA ASP A 272 -23.23 -10.53 -19.93
C ASP A 272 -22.67 -11.62 -18.99
N ALA A 273 -22.53 -11.33 -17.68
CA ALA A 273 -21.95 -12.25 -16.70
C ALA A 273 -22.99 -12.78 -15.69
N PRO A 274 -23.07 -14.10 -15.44
CA PRO A 274 -23.93 -14.68 -14.40
C PRO A 274 -23.55 -14.15 -13.02
N LYS A 275 -24.52 -13.61 -12.27
CA LYS A 275 -24.28 -13.04 -10.93
C LYS A 275 -24.87 -13.89 -9.84
N LEU A 276 -24.09 -14.27 -8.83
CA LEU A 276 -24.61 -14.97 -7.65
C LEU A 276 -25.69 -14.13 -6.94
N CYS A 277 -26.80 -14.76 -6.57
CA CYS A 277 -27.91 -14.13 -5.91
C CYS A 277 -27.55 -13.77 -4.48
N ARG A 278 -27.56 -12.47 -4.18
CA ARG A 278 -27.25 -11.95 -2.83
C ARG A 278 -28.34 -12.24 -1.79
N ASN A 279 -29.55 -12.59 -2.22
CA ASN A 279 -30.63 -12.93 -1.30
C ASN A 279 -30.49 -14.37 -0.76
N CYS A 280 -30.28 -15.36 -1.63
CA CYS A 280 -30.23 -16.76 -1.21
C CYS A 280 -28.82 -17.38 -1.18
N GLY A 281 -27.82 -16.73 -1.79
CA GLY A 281 -26.44 -17.24 -1.91
C GLY A 281 -26.29 -18.51 -2.75
N ARG A 282 -27.36 -19.04 -3.36
CA ARG A 282 -27.39 -20.32 -4.07
C ARG A 282 -27.65 -20.21 -5.58
N GLY A 283 -28.50 -19.25 -5.99
CA GLY A 283 -28.88 -19.09 -7.40
C GLY A 283 -28.11 -17.99 -8.10
N TYR A 284 -28.40 -17.81 -9.39
CA TYR A 284 -27.84 -16.75 -10.22
C TYR A 284 -28.94 -15.81 -10.71
N TYR A 285 -28.63 -14.52 -10.71
CA TYR A 285 -29.43 -13.48 -11.34
C TYR A 285 -29.30 -13.57 -12.85
N ARG A 286 -30.45 -13.70 -13.53
CA ARG A 286 -30.57 -13.62 -14.99
C ARG A 286 -31.21 -12.29 -15.36
N LEU A 287 -30.68 -11.63 -16.39
CA LEU A 287 -31.26 -10.41 -16.93
C LEU A 287 -32.58 -10.77 -17.64
N ILE A 288 -33.69 -10.20 -17.16
CA ILE A 288 -35.03 -10.42 -17.71
C ILE A 288 -35.51 -9.20 -18.49
N VAL A 289 -35.10 -7.99 -18.08
CA VAL A 289 -35.42 -6.75 -18.80
C VAL A 289 -34.14 -5.97 -19.06
N ASN A 290 -33.95 -5.60 -20.33
CA ASN A 290 -32.92 -4.69 -20.80
C ASN A 290 -33.56 -3.68 -21.75
N ASP A 291 -34.43 -2.83 -21.21
CA ASP A 291 -35.32 -1.98 -22.00
C ASP A 291 -35.28 -0.54 -21.51
N ASN A 292 -35.52 0.38 -22.44
CA ASN A 292 -35.70 1.79 -22.18
C ASN A 292 -37.17 2.15 -21.91
N HIS A 293 -38.17 1.33 -22.25
CA HIS A 293 -39.58 1.81 -22.23
C HIS A 293 -40.75 0.87 -21.90
N ASN A 294 -40.78 -0.44 -22.23
CA ASN A 294 -42.02 -1.25 -22.16
C ASN A 294 -41.98 -2.54 -21.30
N ASP A 295 -40.91 -3.34 -21.29
CA ASP A 295 -40.90 -4.63 -20.60
C ASP A 295 -40.87 -4.53 -19.06
N ALA A 296 -40.40 -3.39 -18.53
CA ALA A 296 -40.43 -3.09 -17.10
C ALA A 296 -41.85 -2.86 -16.56
N LYS A 297 -42.83 -2.49 -17.40
CA LYS A 297 -44.24 -2.32 -17.00
C LYS A 297 -44.88 -3.64 -16.58
N THR A 298 -44.40 -4.76 -17.12
CA THR A 298 -44.85 -6.11 -16.76
C THR A 298 -44.57 -6.45 -15.30
N PHE A 299 -43.60 -5.76 -14.67
CA PHE A 299 -43.30 -5.88 -13.24
C PHE A 299 -44.09 -4.88 -12.36
N GLY A 300 -45.06 -4.15 -12.91
CA GLY A 300 -45.87 -3.17 -12.18
C GLY A 300 -45.16 -1.83 -11.91
N PHE A 301 -43.97 -1.63 -12.46
CA PHE A 301 -43.23 -0.36 -12.35
C PHE A 301 -43.44 0.50 -13.59
N THR A 302 -43.68 1.80 -13.39
CA THR A 302 -43.71 2.76 -14.50
C THR A 302 -42.30 3.33 -14.69
N PRO A 303 -41.60 3.04 -15.80
CA PRO A 303 -40.24 3.55 -16.03
C PRO A 303 -40.26 5.08 -16.05
N TYR A 304 -39.50 5.71 -15.15
CA TYR A 304 -39.39 7.17 -15.07
C TYR A 304 -38.09 7.68 -15.70
N GLY A 305 -38.19 8.75 -16.51
CA GLY A 305 -37.04 9.51 -17.01
C GLY A 305 -36.45 9.06 -18.35
N GLY A 306 -37.11 8.18 -19.10
CA GLY A 306 -36.65 7.72 -20.43
C GLY A 306 -35.30 6.98 -20.39
N SER A 307 -34.97 6.39 -19.25
CA SER A 307 -33.68 5.77 -18.97
C SER A 307 -33.74 4.26 -19.09
N GLN A 308 -32.59 3.64 -19.38
CA GLN A 308 -32.44 2.19 -19.37
C GLN A 308 -32.67 1.61 -17.98
N TRP A 309 -33.44 0.52 -17.89
CA TRP A 309 -33.62 -0.24 -16.66
C TRP A 309 -33.16 -1.68 -16.87
N LEU A 310 -32.36 -2.20 -15.94
CA LEU A 310 -31.97 -3.59 -15.91
C LEU A 310 -32.70 -4.31 -14.77
N ILE A 311 -33.50 -5.31 -15.10
CA ILE A 311 -34.18 -6.14 -14.09
C ILE A 311 -33.60 -7.54 -14.15
N TYR A 312 -33.07 -7.99 -13.02
CA TYR A 312 -32.53 -9.32 -12.84
C TYR A 312 -33.41 -10.13 -11.90
N VAL A 313 -33.58 -11.42 -12.19
CA VAL A 313 -34.34 -12.36 -11.34
C VAL A 313 -33.46 -13.56 -11.00
N CYS A 314 -33.44 -13.96 -9.74
CA CYS A 314 -32.72 -15.15 -9.30
C CYS A 314 -33.44 -16.43 -9.72
N ASP A 315 -32.71 -17.35 -10.34
CA ASP A 315 -33.24 -18.65 -10.79
C ASP A 315 -33.45 -19.70 -9.68
N GLN A 316 -33.14 -19.40 -8.41
CA GLN A 316 -33.35 -20.29 -7.27
C GLN A 316 -34.38 -19.77 -6.26
N CYS A 317 -34.34 -18.49 -5.92
CA CYS A 317 -35.21 -17.91 -4.89
C CYS A 317 -36.18 -16.86 -5.43
N ALA A 318 -36.22 -16.66 -6.74
CA ALA A 318 -37.04 -15.65 -7.42
C ALA A 318 -36.82 -14.21 -6.95
N ASN A 319 -35.77 -13.91 -6.18
CA ASN A 319 -35.47 -12.54 -5.76
C ASN A 319 -35.23 -11.64 -6.98
N VAL A 320 -35.78 -10.42 -6.94
CA VAL A 320 -35.68 -9.43 -8.01
C VAL A 320 -34.68 -8.34 -7.64
N SER A 321 -33.84 -7.93 -8.59
CA SER A 321 -32.92 -6.79 -8.44
C SER A 321 -33.02 -5.86 -9.63
N ILE A 322 -33.10 -4.56 -9.36
CA ILE A 322 -33.35 -3.52 -10.37
C ILE A 322 -32.18 -2.53 -10.37
N PHE A 323 -31.65 -2.19 -11.55
CA PHE A 323 -30.55 -1.25 -11.73
C PHE A 323 -30.88 -0.16 -12.74
N ARG A 324 -30.33 1.03 -12.51
CA ARG A 324 -30.39 2.23 -13.37
C ARG A 324 -28.99 2.60 -13.87
N PRO A 325 -28.55 2.08 -15.03
CA PRO A 325 -27.20 2.30 -15.54
C PRO A 325 -26.87 3.78 -15.81
N ASP A 326 -27.86 4.58 -16.19
CA ASP A 326 -27.72 6.02 -16.45
C ASP A 326 -27.35 6.84 -15.20
N LEU A 327 -27.74 6.37 -14.01
CA LEU A 327 -27.39 7.00 -12.73
C LEU A 327 -26.03 6.51 -12.21
N MET A 328 -25.41 5.53 -12.86
CA MET A 328 -24.01 5.22 -12.57
C MET A 328 -23.19 6.43 -13.01
N ARG A 329 -22.57 7.11 -12.05
CA ARG A 329 -21.62 8.19 -12.34
C ARG A 329 -20.51 7.61 -13.22
N LYS A 330 -20.59 7.84 -14.54
CA LYS A 330 -19.45 7.69 -15.42
C LYS A 330 -18.37 8.62 -14.86
N ARG A 331 -17.26 8.06 -14.38
CA ARG A 331 -16.05 8.85 -14.14
C ARG A 331 -15.80 9.65 -15.41
N ARG A 332 -15.81 10.98 -15.32
CA ARG A 332 -15.47 11.87 -16.44
C ARG A 332 -14.10 11.42 -16.94
N ARG A 333 -14.04 11.12 -18.25
CA ARG A 333 -12.82 10.71 -18.95
C ARG A 333 -11.74 11.76 -18.82
#